data_AF-A0A3S9Q848-F1
#
_entry.id   AF-A0A3S9Q848-F1
#
_cell.length_a   1.000
_cell.length_b   1.000
_cell.length_c   1.000
_cell.angle_alpha   90.00
_cell.angle_beta   90.00
_cell.angle_gamma   90.00
#
_symmetry.space_group_name_H-M   'P 1'
#
loop_
_entity.id
_entity.type
_entity.pdbx_description
1 polymer ?
#
loop_
_entity_poly.entity_id
_entity_poly.type
_entity_poly.pdbx_seq_one_letter_code
_entity_poly.pdbx_strand_id
1 'polypeptide(L)'
;MYYGSGFTNPQIWRLAPRGESLCLCYKERVVKVLLLISIFLSFYSSAETKVVESTLFYEVAPASKGSLLETVNSASPIRENGDVFHGYTKYEINWRFWWKSNNKQCVFTKVETTLKLKYTMPQLRSSKSDVKVVWSNWYPNLEIHEKGHGKLAKDTAYKIDKNLLSLGPKANCNLLEKAGNKLAHKLIGELKKSSKQYDLNTNHGETQNAWLYLHL
;
A
#
# COMPACT_ATOMS: atom_id res chain seq x y z
N MET A 1 34.95 -14.69 -30.88
CA MET A 1 36.02 -15.48 -31.52
C MET A 1 35.78 -16.94 -31.15
N TYR A 2 35.15 -17.69 -32.04
CA TYR A 2 35.34 -19.13 -32.29
C TYR A 2 34.75 -19.41 -33.68
N TYR A 3 35.49 -20.20 -34.42
CA TYR A 3 35.50 -20.40 -35.86
C TYR A 3 34.62 -21.57 -36.33
N GLY A 4 34.33 -21.58 -37.64
CA GLY A 4 34.27 -22.79 -38.47
C GLY A 4 32.87 -23.22 -38.90
N SER A 5 32.60 -23.70 -40.12
CA SER A 5 33.41 -23.93 -41.32
C SER A 5 32.46 -24.47 -42.40
N GLY A 6 32.61 -24.04 -43.66
CA GLY A 6 31.82 -24.52 -44.79
C GLY A 6 32.34 -25.84 -45.39
N PHE A 7 31.50 -26.47 -46.23
CA PHE A 7 31.82 -27.54 -47.19
C PHE A 7 30.82 -27.41 -48.36
N THR A 8 31.21 -26.92 -49.54
CA THR A 8 31.69 -27.61 -50.77
C THR A 8 30.66 -28.49 -51.52
N ASN A 9 30.29 -28.04 -52.72
CA ASN A 9 29.80 -28.77 -53.93
C ASN A 9 30.97 -29.63 -54.52
N PRO A 10 30.90 -30.48 -55.60
CA PRO A 10 29.87 -30.75 -56.64
C PRO A 10 29.71 -32.28 -56.97
N GLN A 11 28.87 -32.84 -57.87
CA GLN A 11 28.82 -32.79 -59.35
C GLN A 11 27.69 -33.72 -59.88
N ILE A 12 26.87 -33.18 -60.80
CA ILE A 12 26.37 -33.66 -62.12
C ILE A 12 25.94 -35.14 -62.42
N TRP A 13 24.70 -35.31 -62.96
CA TRP A 13 24.33 -35.77 -64.34
C TRP A 13 23.00 -36.56 -64.45
N ARG A 14 22.02 -35.91 -65.12
CA ARG A 14 21.30 -36.35 -66.35
C ARG A 14 20.17 -37.42 -66.32
N LEU A 15 19.12 -37.05 -67.06
CA LEU A 15 18.11 -37.84 -67.83
C LEU A 15 16.76 -38.20 -67.17
N ALA A 16 15.71 -37.64 -67.78
CA ALA A 16 14.32 -38.11 -67.79
C ALA A 16 14.11 -39.10 -68.97
N PRO A 17 12.90 -39.59 -69.35
CA PRO A 17 11.57 -39.47 -68.74
C PRO A 17 10.71 -40.78 -68.78
N ARG A 18 9.43 -40.62 -68.38
CA ARG A 18 8.21 -41.37 -68.76
C ARG A 18 7.84 -42.63 -67.98
N GLY A 19 6.58 -42.65 -67.52
CA GLY A 19 5.84 -43.87 -67.24
C GLY A 19 4.88 -43.73 -66.08
N GLU A 20 3.63 -43.39 -66.38
CA GLU A 20 2.47 -43.27 -65.49
C GLU A 20 2.19 -44.52 -64.64
N SER A 21 1.79 -44.30 -63.38
CA SER A 21 0.59 -44.92 -62.76
C SER A 21 0.43 -44.40 -61.34
N LEU A 22 -0.49 -43.46 -61.16
CA LEU A 22 -1.00 -43.01 -59.86
C LEU A 22 -2.21 -43.87 -59.49
N CYS A 23 -2.12 -44.57 -58.37
CA CYS A 23 -3.29 -45.07 -57.64
C CYS A 23 -3.23 -44.49 -56.21
N LEU A 24 -4.10 -43.49 -55.97
CA LEU A 24 -4.84 -43.16 -54.75
C LEU A 24 -4.09 -43.14 -53.40
N CYS A 25 -3.97 -41.96 -52.77
CA CYS A 25 -4.73 -41.64 -51.54
C CYS A 25 -4.56 -40.18 -51.05
N TYR A 26 -5.70 -39.58 -50.70
CA TYR A 26 -5.90 -38.60 -49.62
C TYR A 26 -5.50 -37.12 -49.76
N LYS A 27 -6.51 -36.33 -50.17
CA LYS A 27 -7.02 -35.08 -49.56
C LYS A 27 -6.04 -33.95 -49.15
N GLU A 28 -6.02 -32.96 -50.04
CA GLU A 28 -6.36 -31.54 -49.80
C GLU A 28 -5.85 -30.78 -48.56
N ARG A 29 -5.14 -29.69 -48.88
CA ARG A 29 -5.15 -28.35 -48.23
C ARG A 29 -4.71 -28.29 -46.77
N VAL A 30 -3.39 -28.28 -46.59
CA VAL A 30 -2.76 -27.62 -45.43
C VAL A 30 -3.01 -26.11 -45.57
N VAL A 31 -4.14 -25.63 -45.04
CA VAL A 31 -4.38 -24.20 -44.84
C VAL A 31 -3.31 -23.69 -43.88
N LYS A 32 -2.50 -22.74 -44.36
CA LYS A 32 -1.58 -21.93 -43.55
C LYS A 32 -2.37 -21.25 -42.42
N VAL A 33 -2.40 -21.86 -41.23
CA VAL A 33 -2.74 -21.16 -39.98
C VAL A 33 -1.43 -20.73 -39.34
N LEU A 34 -0.85 -19.67 -39.91
CA LEU A 34 0.29 -18.96 -39.35
C LEU A 34 -0.22 -17.68 -38.70
N LEU A 35 0.21 -17.46 -37.45
CA LEU A 35 0.09 -16.26 -36.62
C LEU A 35 -1.28 -15.94 -35.99
N LEU A 36 -1.38 -16.23 -34.69
CA LEU A 36 -1.59 -15.21 -33.64
C LEU A 36 -1.48 -15.86 -32.24
N ILE A 37 -0.29 -16.39 -31.90
CA ILE A 37 0.05 -16.54 -30.48
C ILE A 37 0.49 -15.15 -30.03
N SER A 38 -0.48 -14.33 -29.64
CA SER A 38 -0.22 -13.06 -28.94
C SER A 38 0.34 -13.42 -27.58
N ILE A 39 1.67 -13.54 -27.50
CA ILE A 39 2.39 -13.68 -26.23
C ILE A 39 2.22 -12.34 -25.50
N PHE A 40 1.14 -12.21 -24.73
CA PHE A 40 1.09 -11.26 -23.63
C PHE A 40 2.15 -11.71 -22.63
N LEU A 41 3.40 -11.27 -22.84
CA LEU A 41 4.39 -11.14 -21.79
C LEU A 41 3.84 -10.11 -20.82
N SER A 42 2.93 -10.55 -19.95
CA SER A 42 2.45 -9.79 -18.82
C SER A 42 3.67 -9.48 -17.97
N PHE A 43 4.19 -8.26 -18.10
CA PHE A 43 5.16 -7.75 -17.16
C PHE A 43 4.48 -7.75 -15.79
N TYR A 44 4.82 -8.75 -14.97
CA TYR A 44 4.33 -8.86 -13.60
C TYR A 44 4.61 -7.54 -12.89
N SER A 45 3.55 -6.78 -12.68
CA SER A 45 3.56 -5.53 -11.96
C SER A 45 3.06 -5.83 -10.56
N SER A 46 3.88 -5.57 -9.56
CA SER A 46 3.55 -5.84 -8.16
C SER A 46 3.41 -4.54 -7.38
N ALA A 47 2.39 -4.52 -6.55
CA ALA A 47 2.07 -3.51 -5.57
C ALA A 47 2.21 -4.22 -4.21
N GLU A 48 3.08 -3.70 -3.34
CA GLU A 48 3.30 -4.23 -2.01
C GLU A 48 3.25 -3.09 -0.98
N THR A 49 2.26 -3.12 -0.10
CA THR A 49 2.18 -2.19 1.03
C THR A 49 2.69 -2.86 2.31
N LYS A 50 3.74 -2.31 2.89
CA LYS A 50 4.34 -2.76 4.15
C LYS A 50 3.83 -1.89 5.29
N VAL A 51 3.20 -2.49 6.30
CA VAL A 51 2.67 -1.79 7.48
C VAL A 51 3.44 -2.23 8.71
N VAL A 52 4.02 -1.27 9.43
CA VAL A 52 4.69 -1.49 10.71
C VAL A 52 3.93 -0.71 11.78
N GLU A 53 3.42 -1.40 12.80
CA GLU A 53 2.67 -0.79 13.90
C GLU A 53 3.44 -0.93 15.21
N SER A 54 3.37 0.12 16.03
CA SER A 54 3.98 0.15 17.35
C SER A 54 3.12 0.96 18.32
N THR A 55 3.24 0.67 19.61
CA THR A 55 2.57 1.42 20.66
C THR A 55 3.60 1.85 21.70
N LEU A 56 3.60 3.16 22.02
CA LEU A 56 4.31 3.73 23.16
C LEU A 56 3.31 3.97 24.27
N PHE A 57 3.60 3.43 25.45
CA PHE A 57 2.76 3.64 26.63
C PHE A 57 3.35 4.71 27.54
N TYR A 58 2.49 5.58 28.10
CA TYR A 58 2.83 6.44 29.23
C TYR A 58 2.06 6.00 30.46
N GLU A 59 2.71 5.98 31.62
CA GLU A 59 2.12 5.42 32.83
C GLU A 59 1.16 6.39 33.51
N VAL A 60 0.04 5.85 34.03
CA VAL A 60 -0.99 6.59 34.75
C VAL A 60 -1.24 5.91 36.09
N ALA A 61 -0.85 6.55 37.19
CA ALA A 61 -0.91 5.99 38.55
C ALA A 61 -1.79 6.83 39.50
N PRO A 62 -3.13 6.75 39.39
CA PRO A 62 -4.03 7.60 40.15
C PRO A 62 -4.17 7.14 41.61
N ALA A 63 -4.26 8.11 42.53
CA ALA A 63 -4.49 7.84 43.94
C ALA A 63 -5.93 7.39 44.24
N SER A 64 -6.93 7.84 43.48
CA SER A 64 -8.35 7.49 43.62
C SER A 64 -9.09 7.62 42.29
N LYS A 65 -10.37 7.20 42.23
CA LYS A 65 -11.23 7.53 41.08
C LYS A 65 -11.30 9.04 40.82
N GLY A 66 -11.44 9.84 41.88
CA GLY A 66 -11.55 11.31 41.77
C GLY A 66 -10.29 11.99 41.20
N SER A 67 -9.10 11.40 41.40
CA SER A 67 -7.85 11.95 40.86
C SER A 67 -7.53 11.45 39.44
N LEU A 68 -8.34 10.56 38.86
CA LEU A 68 -7.99 9.84 37.63
C LEU A 68 -7.81 10.78 36.42
N LEU A 69 -8.75 11.70 36.17
CA LEU A 69 -8.66 12.63 35.04
C LEU A 69 -7.45 13.55 35.14
N GLU A 70 -7.22 14.14 36.32
CA GLU A 70 -6.04 14.98 36.56
C GLU A 70 -4.73 14.21 36.36
N THR A 71 -4.68 12.96 36.82
CA THR A 71 -3.50 12.10 36.64
C THR A 71 -3.25 11.81 35.16
N VAL A 72 -4.29 11.48 34.38
CA VAL A 72 -4.17 11.24 32.93
C VAL A 72 -3.72 12.50 32.20
N ASN A 73 -4.31 13.67 32.51
CA ASN A 73 -3.94 14.95 31.91
C ASN A 73 -2.48 15.31 32.19
N SER A 74 -2.03 15.12 33.43
CA SER A 74 -0.67 15.44 33.87
C SER A 74 0.36 14.50 33.26
N ALA A 75 0.05 13.20 33.18
CA ALA A 75 0.95 12.18 32.67
C ALA A 75 1.04 12.13 31.14
N SER A 76 -0.01 12.57 30.43
CA SER A 76 0.00 12.56 28.97
C SER A 76 1.16 13.39 28.42
N PRO A 77 1.97 12.88 27.49
CA PRO A 77 2.99 13.67 26.78
C PRO A 77 2.42 14.41 25.57
N ILE A 78 1.14 14.25 25.26
CA ILE A 78 0.54 14.72 24.01
C ILE A 78 0.00 16.13 24.22
N ARG A 79 0.53 17.09 23.46
CA ARG A 79 0.12 18.50 23.47
C ARG A 79 -0.04 18.98 22.04
N GLU A 80 -1.22 19.46 21.67
CA GLU A 80 -1.45 20.13 20.38
C GLU A 80 -2.22 21.43 20.62
N ASN A 81 -1.73 22.55 20.09
CA ASN A 81 -2.35 23.89 20.21
C ASN A 81 -2.68 24.35 21.64
N GLY A 82 -2.02 23.80 22.66
CA GLY A 82 -2.28 24.10 24.07
C GLY A 82 -3.19 23.08 24.76
N ASP A 83 -3.84 22.21 24.01
CA ASP A 83 -4.74 21.17 24.53
C ASP A 83 -3.98 19.88 24.88
N VAL A 84 -4.55 19.11 25.81
CA VAL A 84 -4.05 17.81 26.26
C VAL A 84 -4.93 16.70 25.68
N PHE A 85 -4.31 15.73 25.01
CA PHE A 85 -4.99 14.55 24.48
C PHE A 85 -4.58 13.30 25.24
N HIS A 86 -5.46 12.31 25.30
CA HIS A 86 -5.21 11.06 26.05
C HIS A 86 -4.71 9.93 25.15
N GLY A 87 -4.91 10.03 23.85
CA GLY A 87 -4.41 9.12 22.82
C GLY A 87 -3.80 9.92 21.68
N TYR A 88 -2.89 9.30 20.94
CA TYR A 88 -2.38 9.91 19.72
C TYR A 88 -1.90 8.89 18.70
N THR A 89 -2.26 9.12 17.44
CA THR A 89 -1.85 8.29 16.31
C THR A 89 -0.93 9.07 15.38
N LYS A 90 0.35 8.70 15.38
CA LYS A 90 1.33 9.21 14.42
C LYS A 90 1.47 8.24 13.25
N TYR A 91 1.48 8.76 12.03
CA TYR A 91 1.76 8.01 10.81
C TYR A 91 2.91 8.61 10.01
N GLU A 92 3.65 7.75 9.32
CA GLU A 92 4.67 8.11 8.33
C GLU A 92 4.49 7.20 7.13
N ILE A 93 4.10 7.77 5.98
CA ILE A 93 3.91 7.04 4.73
C ILE A 93 5.01 7.44 3.75
N ASN A 94 5.76 6.46 3.28
CA ASN A 94 6.80 6.61 2.26
C ASN A 94 6.50 5.69 1.09
N TRP A 95 6.91 6.06 -0.12
CA TRP A 95 6.79 5.20 -1.30
C TRP A 95 8.08 5.19 -2.10
N ARG A 96 8.30 4.07 -2.80
CA ARG A 96 9.34 3.90 -3.80
C ARG A 96 8.73 3.23 -5.02
N PHE A 97 9.20 3.62 -6.20
CA PHE A 97 8.75 3.02 -7.45
C PHE A 97 9.94 2.68 -8.34
N TRP A 98 9.71 1.74 -9.25
CA TRP A 98 10.61 1.35 -10.30
C TRP A 98 9.86 1.43 -11.62
N TRP A 99 10.58 1.78 -12.68
CA TRP A 99 10.00 1.90 -14.01
C TRP A 99 10.84 1.19 -15.04
N LYS A 100 10.24 1.00 -16.22
CA LYS A 100 10.95 0.66 -17.45
C LYS A 100 10.61 1.69 -18.51
N SER A 101 11.60 2.02 -19.33
CA SER A 101 11.43 2.88 -20.50
C SER A 101 11.59 2.08 -21.78
N ASN A 102 10.78 2.39 -22.78
CA ASN A 102 11.13 2.21 -24.18
C ASN A 102 11.33 3.60 -24.81
N ASN A 103 11.77 3.67 -26.07
CA ASN A 103 12.10 4.93 -26.76
C ASN A 103 10.91 5.91 -26.91
N LYS A 104 9.70 5.52 -26.53
CA LYS A 104 8.48 6.34 -26.67
C LYS A 104 7.74 6.57 -25.36
N GLN A 105 7.92 5.69 -24.37
CA GLN A 105 7.12 5.67 -23.15
C GLN A 105 7.88 5.09 -21.95
N CYS A 106 7.53 5.57 -20.76
CA CYS A 106 7.96 5.04 -19.46
C CYS A 106 6.75 4.62 -18.64
N VAL A 107 6.86 3.46 -17.97
CA VAL A 107 5.79 2.84 -17.16
C VAL A 107 6.34 2.36 -15.83
N PHE A 108 5.55 2.45 -14.76
CA PHE A 108 5.91 1.82 -13.49
C PHE A 108 5.78 0.30 -13.63
N THR A 109 6.75 -0.42 -13.07
CA THR A 109 6.76 -1.89 -13.04
C THR A 109 6.66 -2.44 -11.63
N LYS A 110 6.96 -1.62 -10.63
CA LYS A 110 6.83 -1.97 -9.22
C LYS A 110 6.60 -0.72 -8.41
N VAL A 111 5.74 -0.82 -7.41
CA VAL A 111 5.58 0.19 -6.37
C VAL A 111 5.66 -0.52 -5.02
N GLU A 112 6.36 0.10 -4.08
CA GLU A 112 6.34 -0.29 -2.67
C GLU A 112 5.98 0.92 -1.83
N THR A 113 4.95 0.78 -1.00
CA THR A 113 4.53 1.79 -0.05
C THR A 113 4.74 1.27 1.37
N THR A 114 5.43 2.04 2.21
CA THR A 114 5.65 1.70 3.62
C THR A 114 4.89 2.68 4.50
N LEU A 115 4.08 2.14 5.42
CA LEU A 115 3.43 2.88 6.49
C LEU A 115 4.03 2.47 7.83
N LYS A 116 4.54 3.45 8.59
CA LYS A 116 4.85 3.30 10.01
C LYS A 116 3.75 3.97 10.82
N LEU A 117 3.13 3.22 11.71
CA LEU A 117 2.14 3.71 12.68
C LEU A 117 2.71 3.61 14.09
N LYS A 118 2.52 4.69 14.85
CA LYS A 118 2.85 4.74 16.26
C LYS A 118 1.67 5.29 17.03
N TYR A 119 1.11 4.47 17.90
CA TYR A 119 0.11 4.90 18.87
C TYR A 119 0.81 5.33 20.16
N THR A 120 0.40 6.44 20.77
CA THR A 120 0.80 6.86 22.11
C THR A 120 -0.42 6.73 23.01
N MET A 121 -0.38 5.80 23.95
CA MET A 121 -1.55 5.38 24.73
C MET A 121 -1.26 5.39 26.24
N PRO A 122 -2.26 5.63 27.09
CA PRO A 122 -2.08 5.59 28.53
C PRO A 122 -2.03 4.14 29.02
N GLN A 123 -1.26 3.86 30.07
CA GLN A 123 -1.21 2.54 30.70
C GLN A 123 -1.46 2.67 32.20
N LEU A 124 -2.54 2.02 32.66
CA LEU A 124 -2.95 2.08 34.07
C LEU A 124 -1.95 1.36 34.99
N ARG A 125 -1.58 2.04 36.07
CA ARG A 125 -0.83 1.55 37.22
C ARG A 125 -1.63 1.77 38.50
N SER A 126 -2.73 1.02 38.66
CA SER A 126 -3.56 1.04 39.86
C SER A 126 -4.24 -0.32 40.08
N SER A 127 -4.33 -0.73 41.35
CA SER A 127 -5.05 -1.94 41.77
C SER A 127 -6.47 -1.66 42.23
N LYS A 128 -6.85 -0.38 42.42
CA LYS A 128 -8.15 0.02 42.98
C LYS A 128 -9.31 -0.34 42.05
N SER A 129 -10.36 -0.94 42.61
CA SER A 129 -11.49 -1.49 41.85
C SER A 129 -12.31 -0.41 41.15
N ASP A 130 -12.61 0.69 41.83
CA ASP A 130 -13.33 1.85 41.31
C ASP A 130 -12.62 2.48 40.09
N VAL A 131 -11.30 2.64 40.17
CA VAL A 131 -10.46 3.12 39.06
C VAL A 131 -10.49 2.13 37.88
N LYS A 132 -10.37 0.83 38.16
CA LYS A 132 -10.37 -0.20 37.12
C LYS A 132 -11.68 -0.24 36.33
N VAL A 133 -12.83 -0.04 36.99
CA VAL A 133 -14.14 0.00 36.34
C VAL A 133 -14.22 1.17 35.35
N VAL A 134 -13.82 2.37 35.76
CA VAL A 134 -13.77 3.53 34.87
C VAL A 134 -12.85 3.25 33.68
N TRP A 135 -11.64 2.74 33.96
CA TRP A 135 -10.65 2.46 32.92
C TRP A 135 -11.13 1.42 31.90
N SER A 136 -11.77 0.33 32.36
CA SER A 136 -12.27 -0.72 31.46
C SER A 136 -13.39 -0.25 30.55
N ASN A 137 -14.18 0.74 30.99
CA ASN A 137 -15.24 1.33 30.17
C ASN A 137 -14.70 2.36 29.18
N TRP A 138 -13.69 3.14 29.60
CA TRP A 138 -13.14 4.24 28.80
C TRP A 138 -12.08 3.79 27.78
N TYR A 139 -11.06 3.04 28.22
CA TYR A 139 -9.85 2.79 27.44
C TYR A 139 -10.11 2.14 26.06
N PRO A 140 -11.02 1.15 25.91
CA PRO A 140 -11.32 0.57 24.62
C PRO A 140 -11.86 1.59 23.61
N ASN A 141 -12.62 2.59 24.07
CA ASN A 141 -13.18 3.63 23.23
C ASN A 141 -12.10 4.62 22.74
N LEU A 142 -11.17 4.98 23.61
CA LEU A 142 -9.97 5.73 23.22
C LEU A 142 -9.16 4.95 22.17
N GLU A 143 -8.95 3.66 22.41
CA GLU A 143 -8.21 2.82 21.45
C GLU A 143 -8.92 2.73 20.09
N ILE A 144 -10.25 2.64 20.07
CA ILE A 144 -11.06 2.65 18.84
C ILE A 144 -10.87 3.96 18.08
N HIS A 145 -10.91 5.10 18.76
CA HIS A 145 -10.70 6.42 18.15
C HIS A 145 -9.32 6.50 17.47
N GLU A 146 -8.26 6.16 18.20
CA GLU A 146 -6.89 6.17 17.67
C GLU A 146 -6.70 5.18 16.50
N LYS A 147 -7.22 3.96 16.64
CA LYS A 147 -7.20 2.98 15.54
C LYS A 147 -8.01 3.45 14.33
N GLY A 148 -9.00 4.32 14.50
CA GLY A 148 -9.70 5.00 13.41
C GLY A 148 -8.77 5.83 12.53
N HIS A 149 -7.93 6.68 13.13
CA HIS A 149 -6.88 7.40 12.41
C HIS A 149 -5.88 6.44 11.75
N GLY A 150 -5.48 5.39 12.48
CA GLY A 150 -4.60 4.34 11.96
C GLY A 150 -5.19 3.67 10.71
N LYS A 151 -6.49 3.40 10.71
CA LYS A 151 -7.20 2.84 9.54
C LYS A 151 -7.18 3.80 8.35
N LEU A 152 -7.45 5.10 8.55
CA LEU A 152 -7.38 6.09 7.48
C LEU A 152 -5.98 6.13 6.83
N ALA A 153 -4.92 6.04 7.64
CA ALA A 153 -3.55 5.99 7.15
C ALA A 153 -3.27 4.69 6.36
N LYS A 154 -3.71 3.53 6.85
CA LYS A 154 -3.60 2.24 6.14
C LYS A 154 -4.30 2.28 4.79
N ASP A 155 -5.56 2.71 4.78
CA ASP A 155 -6.36 2.82 3.56
C ASP A 155 -5.68 3.76 2.54
N THR A 156 -5.07 4.84 3.00
CA THR A 156 -4.34 5.78 2.14
C THR A 156 -3.04 5.17 1.59
N ALA A 157 -2.28 4.44 2.41
CA ALA A 157 -1.07 3.76 1.96
C ALA A 157 -1.38 2.73 0.86
N TYR A 158 -2.43 1.91 1.05
CA TYR A 158 -2.90 0.98 0.01
C TYR A 158 -3.36 1.71 -1.27
N LYS A 159 -4.03 2.86 -1.13
CA LYS A 159 -4.45 3.69 -2.28
C LYS A 159 -3.25 4.27 -3.03
N ILE A 160 -2.21 4.73 -2.34
CA ILE A 160 -0.99 5.24 -2.96
C ILE A 160 -0.37 4.14 -3.81
N ASP A 161 -0.15 2.97 -3.21
CA ASP A 161 0.50 1.84 -3.84
C ASP A 161 -0.22 1.39 -5.13
N LYS A 162 -1.55 1.17 -5.02
CA LYS A 162 -2.41 0.77 -6.13
C LYS A 162 -2.48 1.83 -7.23
N ASN A 163 -2.69 3.10 -6.87
CA ASN A 163 -2.89 4.16 -7.86
C ASN A 163 -1.58 4.56 -8.56
N LEU A 164 -0.44 4.48 -7.87
CA LEU A 164 0.86 4.64 -8.50
C LEU A 164 1.10 3.53 -9.54
N LEU A 165 0.85 2.26 -9.20
CA LEU A 165 1.06 1.16 -10.14
C LEU A 165 0.11 1.24 -11.35
N SER A 166 -1.09 1.79 -11.15
CA SER A 166 -2.10 1.97 -12.20
C SER A 166 -1.88 3.25 -13.03
N LEU A 167 -0.85 4.04 -12.75
CA LEU A 167 -0.57 5.27 -13.48
C LEU A 167 -0.16 4.93 -14.93
N GLY A 168 -0.92 5.46 -15.90
CA GLY A 168 -0.67 5.20 -17.31
C GLY A 168 0.71 5.70 -17.80
N PRO A 169 1.22 5.16 -18.92
CA PRO A 169 2.52 5.51 -19.46
C PRO A 169 2.71 7.01 -19.66
N LYS A 170 3.93 7.52 -19.48
CA LYS A 170 4.33 8.89 -19.82
C LYS A 170 5.40 8.90 -20.89
N ALA A 171 5.54 10.02 -21.61
CA ALA A 171 6.49 10.15 -22.72
C ALA A 171 7.96 9.92 -22.31
N ASN A 172 8.30 10.19 -21.04
CA ASN A 172 9.61 9.88 -20.46
C ASN A 172 9.47 9.63 -18.95
N CYS A 173 10.51 9.05 -18.34
CA CYS A 173 10.49 8.68 -16.94
C CYS A 173 10.43 9.88 -15.98
N ASN A 174 11.06 11.02 -16.32
CA ASN A 174 10.96 12.22 -15.49
C ASN A 174 9.50 12.71 -15.36
N LEU A 175 8.72 12.64 -16.44
CA LEU A 175 7.29 12.97 -16.41
C LEU A 175 6.48 11.93 -15.61
N LEU A 176 6.84 10.65 -15.70
CA LEU A 176 6.22 9.57 -14.92
C LEU A 176 6.44 9.78 -13.41
N GLU A 177 7.68 10.03 -12.99
CA GLU A 177 8.05 10.26 -11.59
C GLU A 177 7.35 11.49 -11.02
N LYS A 178 7.36 12.61 -11.76
CA LYS A 178 6.64 13.84 -11.35
C LYS A 178 5.14 13.58 -11.18
N ALA A 179 4.54 12.84 -12.10
CA ALA A 179 3.12 12.49 -12.02
C ALA A 179 2.82 11.57 -10.82
N GLY A 180 3.66 10.56 -10.59
CA GLY A 180 3.55 9.66 -9.44
C GLY A 180 3.66 10.40 -8.11
N ASN A 181 4.71 11.20 -7.91
CA ASN A 181 4.88 11.97 -6.68
C ASN A 181 3.75 12.98 -6.45
N LYS A 182 3.28 13.65 -7.52
CA LYS A 182 2.10 14.54 -7.43
C LYS A 182 0.85 13.80 -6.95
N LEU A 183 0.61 12.59 -7.47
CA LEU A 183 -0.51 11.75 -7.06
C LEU A 183 -0.40 11.31 -5.60
N ALA A 184 0.77 10.82 -5.17
CA ALA A 184 0.99 10.41 -3.80
C ALA A 184 0.82 11.58 -2.81
N HIS A 185 1.41 12.75 -3.09
CA HIS A 185 1.22 13.96 -2.27
C HIS A 185 -0.23 14.41 -2.20
N LYS A 186 -0.99 14.30 -3.30
CA LYS A 186 -2.42 14.58 -3.30
C LYS A 186 -3.15 13.67 -2.30
N LEU A 187 -2.89 12.36 -2.34
CA LEU A 187 -3.51 11.38 -1.44
C LEU A 187 -3.12 11.61 0.04
N ILE A 188 -1.88 12.03 0.32
CA ILE A 188 -1.47 12.45 1.67
C ILE A 188 -2.23 13.71 2.12
N GLY A 189 -2.43 14.68 1.23
CA GLY A 189 -3.25 15.86 1.51
C GLY A 189 -4.71 15.50 1.81
N GLU A 190 -5.28 14.52 1.10
CA GLU A 190 -6.61 13.99 1.36
C GLU A 190 -6.69 13.25 2.71
N LEU A 191 -5.68 12.45 3.06
CA LEU A 191 -5.58 11.81 4.38
C LEU A 191 -5.64 12.84 5.51
N LYS A 192 -4.88 13.94 5.41
CA LYS A 192 -4.91 15.01 6.42
C LYS A 192 -6.32 15.58 6.59
N LYS A 193 -7.02 15.83 5.48
CA LYS A 193 -8.41 16.32 5.51
C LYS A 193 -9.37 15.30 6.13
N SER A 194 -9.27 14.03 5.73
CA SER A 194 -10.11 12.96 6.25
C SER A 194 -9.87 12.68 7.73
N SER A 195 -8.62 12.78 8.20
CA SER A 195 -8.27 12.67 9.61
C SER A 195 -8.92 13.79 10.41
N LYS A 196 -8.78 15.05 9.97
CA LYS A 196 -9.45 16.19 10.61
C LYS A 196 -10.97 16.05 10.59
N GLN A 197 -11.54 15.56 9.48
CA GLN A 197 -12.99 15.35 9.38
C GLN A 197 -13.46 14.23 10.33
N TYR A 198 -12.63 13.20 10.53
CA TYR A 198 -12.92 12.14 11.49
C TYR A 198 -12.98 12.69 12.92
N ASP A 199 -12.05 13.56 13.31
CA ASP A 199 -12.11 14.28 14.59
C ASP A 199 -13.40 15.10 14.70
N LEU A 200 -13.70 15.94 13.70
CA LEU A 200 -14.92 16.77 13.71
C LEU A 200 -16.20 15.93 13.82
N ASN A 201 -16.29 14.81 13.08
CA ASN A 201 -17.45 13.93 13.09
C ASN A 201 -17.63 13.17 14.41
N THR A 202 -16.53 12.88 15.09
CA THR A 202 -16.54 12.16 16.37
C THR A 202 -16.54 13.08 17.58
N ASN A 203 -16.58 14.40 17.34
CA ASN A 203 -16.24 15.43 18.33
C ASN A 203 -14.97 15.09 19.11
N HIS A 204 -13.86 14.87 18.38
CA HIS A 204 -12.58 14.43 18.93
C HIS A 204 -12.71 13.15 19.77
N GLY A 205 -13.53 12.20 19.31
CA GLY A 205 -13.79 10.94 19.99
C GLY A 205 -14.86 10.97 21.09
N GLU A 206 -15.42 12.13 21.45
CA GLU A 206 -16.48 12.21 22.47
C GLU A 206 -17.69 11.34 22.11
N THR A 207 -18.16 11.38 20.86
CA THR A 207 -19.32 10.58 20.41
C THR A 207 -19.02 9.09 20.34
N GLN A 208 -17.75 8.71 20.50
CA GLN A 208 -17.29 7.34 20.62
C GLN A 208 -17.07 6.93 22.07
N ASN A 209 -17.43 7.78 23.05
CA ASN A 209 -17.12 7.63 24.47
C ASN A 209 -15.61 7.61 24.78
N ALA A 210 -14.77 8.20 23.92
CA ALA A 210 -13.32 8.25 24.12
C ALA A 210 -12.89 9.34 25.12
N TRP A 211 -13.83 10.15 25.61
CA TRP A 211 -13.56 11.20 26.59
C TRP A 211 -13.71 10.66 28.01
N LEU A 212 -12.61 10.68 28.78
CA LEU A 212 -12.54 10.06 30.10
C LEU A 212 -13.59 10.56 31.09
N TYR A 213 -13.94 11.86 31.05
CA TYR A 213 -14.90 12.42 31.99
C TYR A 213 -16.32 11.82 31.86
N LEU A 214 -16.66 11.25 30.70
CA LEU A 214 -17.95 10.58 30.50
C LEU A 214 -18.10 9.31 31.34
N HIS A 215 -17.00 8.81 31.92
CA HIS A 215 -16.94 7.56 32.67
C HIS A 215 -16.65 7.72 34.16
N LEU A 216 -16.47 8.96 34.65
CA LEU A 216 -16.13 9.27 36.05
C LEU A 216 -17.36 9.36 36.95
#